data_AF-A0AAE4LPJ1-F1
#
_entry.id   AF-A0AAE4LPJ1-F1
#
_cell.length_a   1.000
_cell.length_b   1.000
_cell.length_c   1.000
_cell.angle_alpha   90.00
_cell.angle_beta   90.00
_cell.angle_gamma   90.00
#
_symmetry.space_group_name_H-M   'P 1'
#
loop_
_entity.id
_entity.type
_entity.pdbx_description
1 polymer ?
#
loop_
_entity_poly.entity_id
_entity_poly.type
_entity_poly.pdbx_seq_one_letter_code
_entity_poly.pdbx_strand_id
1 'polypeptide(L)' 'MREIREQHNHTQEFLTENAHLHLSHYEHGRKLPTLGTIIKFCKYYNLSLKEFFGEMTYPKEPKK' A
#
# COMPACT_ATOMS: atom_id res chain seq x y z
N MET A 1 -2.93 0.11 -1.47
CA MET A 1 -1.95 -0.84 -2.06
C MET A 1 -2.61 -1.74 -3.09
N ARG A 2 -3.63 -2.53 -2.72
CA ARG A 2 -4.38 -3.39 -3.65
C ARG A 2 -4.91 -2.64 -4.87
N GLU A 3 -5.61 -1.54 -4.65
CA GLU A 3 -6.21 -0.73 -5.73
C GLU A 3 -5.16 -0.21 -6.72
N ILE A 4 -4.09 0.43 -6.22
CA ILE A 4 -2.96 0.89 -7.05
C ILE A 4 -2.33 -0.29 -7.82
N ARG A 5 -2.18 -1.46 -7.17
CA ARG A 5 -1.65 -2.65 -7.84
C ARG A 5 -2.55 -3.13 -8.98
N GLU A 6 -3.86 -3.19 -8.74
CA GLU A 6 -4.87 -3.62 -9.72
C GLU A 6 -4.98 -2.64 -10.90
N GLN A 7 -4.90 -1.32 -10.65
CA GLN A 7 -4.87 -0.29 -11.71
C GLN A 7 -3.69 -0.45 -12.67
N HIS A 8 -2.57 -0.98 -12.19
CA HIS A 8 -1.37 -1.26 -12.99
C HIS A 8 -1.33 -2.68 -13.56
N ASN A 9 -2.39 -3.49 -13.41
CA ASN A 9 -2.46 -4.89 -13.84
C ASN A 9 -1.33 -5.79 -13.28
N HIS A 10 -0.82 -5.47 -12.08
CA HIS A 10 0.24 -6.23 -11.44
C HIS A 10 -0.32 -7.31 -10.49
N THR A 11 0.28 -8.51 -10.50
CA THR A 11 -0.05 -9.55 -9.52
C THR A 11 0.72 -9.36 -8.21
N GLN A 12 0.34 -10.10 -7.16
CA GLN A 12 1.06 -10.06 -5.88
C GLN A 12 2.49 -10.63 -6.03
N GLU A 13 2.63 -11.66 -6.85
CA GLU A 13 3.90 -12.31 -7.20
C GLU A 13 4.80 -11.32 -7.92
N PHE A 14 4.26 -10.56 -8.89
CA PHE A 14 5.02 -9.56 -9.64
C PHE A 14 5.68 -8.52 -8.72
N LEU A 15 4.99 -8.04 -7.69
CA LEU A 15 5.58 -7.10 -6.73
C LEU A 15 6.49 -7.75 -5.70
N THR A 16 6.27 -9.03 -5.40
CA THR A 16 7.17 -9.80 -4.56
C THR A 16 8.51 -9.99 -5.28
N GLU A 17 8.48 -10.29 -6.57
CA GLU A 17 9.68 -10.50 -7.39
C GLU A 17 10.39 -9.19 -7.73
N ASN A 18 9.66 -8.15 -8.13
CA ASN A 18 10.27 -6.90 -8.62
C ASN A 18 10.51 -5.85 -7.53
N ALA A 19 9.70 -5.81 -6.47
CA ALA A 19 9.82 -4.83 -5.40
C ALA A 19 10.27 -5.44 -4.06
N HIS A 20 10.40 -6.78 -3.97
CA HIS A 20 10.62 -7.50 -2.72
C HIS A 20 9.59 -7.14 -1.64
N LEU A 21 8.35 -6.91 -2.07
CA LEU A 21 7.23 -6.55 -1.22
C LEU A 21 6.21 -7.69 -1.18
N HIS A 22 6.16 -8.42 -0.06
CA HIS A 22 5.08 -9.37 0.20
C HIS A 22 3.80 -8.65 0.59
N LEU A 23 3.00 -8.28 -0.40
CA LEU A 23 1.75 -7.53 -0.22
C LEU A 23 0.59 -8.37 0.31
N SER A 24 0.65 -9.68 0.15
CA SER A 24 -0.42 -10.60 0.57
C SER A 24 -0.80 -10.41 2.04
N HIS A 25 0.16 -10.20 2.94
CA HIS A 25 -0.13 -9.98 4.36
C HIS A 25 -0.80 -8.62 4.65
N TYR A 26 -0.50 -7.59 3.85
CA TYR A 26 -1.05 -6.26 4.02
C TYR A 26 -2.45 -6.14 3.39
N GLU A 27 -2.67 -6.76 2.22
CA GLU A 27 -3.95 -6.70 1.51
C GLU A 27 -5.06 -7.47 2.21
N HIS A 28 -4.73 -8.56 2.90
CA HIS A 28 -5.69 -9.34 3.70
C HIS A 28 -5.87 -8.80 5.13
N GLY A 29 -5.27 -7.65 5.46
CA GLY A 29 -5.35 -7.06 6.80
C GLY A 29 -4.68 -7.87 7.91
N ARG A 30 -3.89 -8.90 7.59
CA ARG A 30 -3.19 -9.74 8.58
C ARG A 30 -2.04 -9.00 9.26
N LYS A 31 -1.45 -8.03 8.57
CA LYS A 31 -0.37 -7.19 9.08
C LYS A 31 -0.56 -5.77 8.60
N LEU A 32 -0.21 -4.79 9.45
CA LEU A 32 -0.14 -3.40 9.03
C LEU A 32 1.19 -3.15 8.30
N PRO A 33 1.18 -2.49 7.14
CA PRO A 33 2.41 -2.07 6.48
C PRO A 33 3.11 -1.03 7.36
N THR A 34 4.43 -1.16 7.48
CA THR A 34 5.25 -0.12 8.11
C THR A 34 5.40 1.06 7.15
N LEU A 35 5.74 2.24 7.66
CA LEU A 35 6.02 3.40 6.82
C LEU A 35 7.12 3.11 5.80
N GLY A 36 8.14 2.30 6.16
CA GLY A 36 9.18 1.87 5.23
C GLY A 36 8.65 1.02 4.06
N THR A 37 7.70 0.12 4.33
CA THR A 37 7.00 -0.65 3.28
C THR A 37 6.21 0.29 2.36
N ILE A 38 5.51 1.27 2.94
CA ILE A 38 4.74 2.27 2.18
C ILE A 38 5.67 3.09 1.28
N ILE A 39 6.80 3.57 1.80
CA ILE A 39 7.79 4.35 1.03
C ILE A 39 8.33 3.52 -0.15
N LYS A 40 8.69 2.25 0.08
CA LYS A 40 9.14 1.36 -1.01
C LYS A 40 8.06 1.18 -2.08
N PHE A 41 6.81 0.98 -1.67
CA PHE A 41 5.68 0.85 -2.58
C PHE A 41 5.48 2.14 -3.40
N CYS A 42 5.51 3.29 -2.74
CA CYS A 42 5.40 4.60 -3.39
C CYS A 42 6.53 4.82 -4.41
N LYS A 43 7.78 4.50 -4.03
CA LYS A 43 8.94 4.59 -4.94
C LYS A 43 8.78 3.69 -6.17
N TYR A 44 8.24 2.47 -5.98
CA TYR A 44 8.02 1.53 -7.09
C TYR A 44 6.99 2.05 -8.10
N TYR A 45 5.90 2.63 -7.61
CA TYR A 45 4.82 3.17 -8.45
C TYR A 45 5.02 4.63 -8.86
N ASN A 46 6.18 5.22 -8.53
CA ASN A 46 6.48 6.64 -8.74
C ASN A 46 5.39 7.57 -8.17
N LEU A 47 4.90 7.23 -6.97
CA LEU A 47 3.91 8.00 -6.21
C LEU A 47 4.60 8.76 -5.07
N SER A 48 4.09 9.93 -4.75
CA SER A 48 4.37 10.60 -3.48
C SER A 48 3.55 9.98 -2.35
N LEU A 49 4.00 10.17 -1.10
CA LEU A 49 3.20 9.77 0.07
C LEU A 49 1.83 10.48 0.09
N LYS A 50 1.78 11.72 -0.41
CA LYS A 50 0.53 12.49 -0.52
C LYS A 50 -0.45 11.82 -1.47
N GLU A 51 0.01 11.38 -2.64
CA GLU A 51 -0.82 10.65 -3.60
C GLU A 51 -1.24 9.28 -3.08
N PHE A 52 -0.34 8.58 -2.37
CA PHE A 52 -0.65 7.28 -1.78
C PHE A 52 -1.74 7.34 -0.70
N PHE A 53 -1.68 8.33 0.20
CA PHE A 53 -2.69 8.50 1.25
C PHE A 53 -3.95 9.24 0.75
N GLY A 54 -3.84 10.00 -0.33
CA GLY A 54 -4.93 10.77 -0.93
C GLY A 54 -5.58 11.74 0.07
N GLU A 55 -6.85 12.07 -0.17
CA GLU A 55 -7.69 12.75 0.83
C GLU A 55 -8.14 11.77 1.90
N MET A 56 -7.23 11.45 2.81
CA MET A 56 -7.48 10.51 3.88
C MET A 56 -8.27 11.19 5.00
N THR A 57 -9.58 10.94 5.08
CA THR A 57 -10.35 11.26 6.29
C THR A 57 -10.16 10.12 7.27
N TYR A 58 -9.09 10.18 8.07
CA TYR A 58 -8.95 9.22 9.16
C TYR A 58 -10.14 9.39 10.11
N PRO A 59 -10.87 8.32 10.47
CA PRO A 59 -11.98 8.45 11.39
C PRO A 59 -11.46 9.07 12.68
N LYS A 60 -11.97 10.27 13.02
CA LYS A 60 -11.84 10.80 14.38
C LYS A 60 -12.50 9.75 15.27
N GLU A 61 -11.80 9.30 16.31
CA GLU A 61 -12.26 8.21 17.18
C GLU A 61 -13.76 8.34 17.45
N PRO A 62 -14.55 7.25 17.40
CA PRO A 62 -15.91 7.31 17.87
C PRO A 62 -15.85 7.83 19.31
N LYS A 63 -16.48 9.00 19.55
CA LYS A 63 -16.62 9.53 20.90
C LYS A 63 -17.29 8.42 21.72
N LYS A 64 -16.59 7.92 22.73
CA LYS A 64 -17.09 6.93 23.69
C LYS A 64 -18.39 7.41 24.34
#